data_AF-A0A5C0DPJ2-F1
#
_entry.id   AF-A0A5C0DPJ2-F1
#
_cell.length_a   1.000
_cell.length_b   1.000
_cell.length_c   1.000
_cell.angle_alpha   90.00
_cell.angle_beta   90.00
_cell.angle_gamma   90.00
#
_symmetry.space_group_name_H-M   'P 1'
#
loop_
_entity.id
_entity.type
_entity.pdbx_description
1 polymer ?
#
loop_
_entity_poly.entity_id
_entity_poly.type
_entity_poly.pdbx_seq_one_letter_code
_entity_poly.pdbx_strand_id
1 'polypeptide(L)'
;MTLTLSLPPELEQYLIQEAQQQGLSVETYALQLLQKSIMPKEKQLKIVNVLQSWIDESDEQEQQETGEYLINALDENRLSNSNIFK
;
A
#
# COMPACT_ATOMS: atom_id res chain seq x y z
N MET A 1 23.67 -11.05 -6.40
CA MET A 1 24.24 -11.48 -5.10
C MET A 1 23.31 -12.55 -4.53
N THR A 2 23.82 -13.54 -3.80
CA THR A 2 23.01 -14.57 -3.15
C THR A 2 22.94 -14.26 -1.65
N LEU A 3 21.73 -14.35 -1.07
CA LEU A 3 21.50 -14.12 0.35
C LEU A 3 20.74 -15.31 0.92
N THR A 4 21.27 -15.91 1.98
CA THR A 4 20.63 -17.03 2.67
C THR A 4 19.99 -16.50 3.94
N LEU A 5 18.68 -16.70 4.07
CA LEU A 5 17.90 -16.22 5.20
C LEU A 5 17.43 -17.42 6.02
N SER A 6 17.86 -17.50 7.29
CA SER A 6 17.32 -18.49 8.23
C SER A 6 16.15 -17.86 8.98
N LEU A 7 14.96 -18.43 8.81
CA LEU A 7 13.73 -17.92 9.41
C LEU A 7 13.26 -18.85 10.54
N PRO A 8 12.57 -18.31 11.56
CA PRO A 8 11.77 -19.11 12.47
C PRO A 8 10.73 -19.95 11.70
N PRO A 9 10.38 -21.17 12.15
CA PRO A 9 9.48 -22.07 11.44
C PRO A 9 8.11 -21.45 11.12
N GLU A 10 7.60 -20.60 12.02
CA GLU A 10 6.31 -19.93 11.87
C GLU A 10 6.34 -18.92 10.71
N LEU A 11 7.45 -18.18 10.60
CA LEU A 11 7.64 -17.21 9.52
C LEU A 11 7.90 -17.88 8.18
N GLU A 12 8.63 -18.99 8.17
CA GLU A 12 8.84 -19.78 6.96
C GLU A 12 7.52 -20.31 6.42
N GLN A 13 6.67 -20.90 7.27
CA GLN A 13 5.34 -21.37 6.87
C GLN A 13 4.45 -20.23 6.36
N TYR A 14 4.45 -19.10 7.05
CA TYR A 14 3.69 -17.92 6.63
C TYR A 14 4.13 -17.46 5.22
N LEU A 15 5.44 -17.37 4.99
CA LEU A 15 6.00 -16.94 3.71
C LEU A 15 5.61 -17.90 2.57
N ILE A 16 5.64 -19.21 2.82
CA ILE A 16 5.24 -20.23 1.85
C ILE A 16 3.75 -20.12 1.51
N GLN A 17 2.89 -19.99 2.54
CA GLN A 17 1.44 -19.90 2.34
C GLN A 17 1.06 -18.65 1.53
N GLU A 18 1.60 -17.49 1.90
CA GLU A 18 1.32 -16.24 1.21
C GLU A 18 1.82 -16.25 -0.24
N ALA A 19 3.01 -16.79 -0.48
CA ALA A 19 3.53 -16.95 -1.84
C ALA A 19 2.61 -17.84 -2.69
N GLN A 20 2.13 -18.96 -2.14
CA GLN A 20 1.18 -19.84 -2.81
C GLN A 20 -0.15 -19.15 -3.12
N GLN A 21 -0.71 -18.39 -2.17
CA GLN A 21 -1.96 -17.65 -2.39
C GLN A 21 -1.85 -16.64 -3.52
N GLN A 22 -0.67 -16.06 -3.71
CA GLN A 22 -0.40 -15.08 -4.77
C GLN A 22 0.11 -15.73 -6.07
N GLY A 23 0.26 -17.06 -6.11
CA GLY A 23 0.79 -17.79 -7.26
C GLY A 23 2.26 -17.49 -7.55
N LEU A 24 3.02 -17.04 -6.54
CA LEU A 24 4.42 -16.66 -6.64
C LEU A 24 5.33 -17.74 -6.04
N SER A 25 6.60 -17.74 -6.48
CA SER A 25 7.63 -18.49 -5.76
C SER A 25 7.94 -17.81 -4.43
N VAL A 26 8.42 -18.61 -3.47
CA VAL A 26 8.77 -18.13 -2.12
C VAL A 26 9.85 -17.05 -2.19
N GLU A 27 10.84 -17.23 -3.08
CA GLU A 27 11.93 -16.27 -3.30
C GLU A 27 11.40 -14.96 -3.89
N THR A 28 10.47 -15.05 -4.85
CA THR A 28 9.86 -13.87 -5.49
C THR A 28 9.08 -13.05 -4.46
N TYR A 29 8.29 -13.73 -3.63
CA TYR A 29 7.52 -13.08 -2.58
C TYR A 29 8.42 -12.46 -1.50
N ALA A 30 9.47 -13.17 -1.07
CA ALA A 30 10.46 -12.64 -0.13
C ALA A 30 11.16 -11.38 -0.65
N LEU A 31 11.53 -11.36 -1.95
CA LEU A 31 12.12 -10.18 -2.57
C LEU A 31 11.16 -9.00 -2.61
N GLN A 32 9.86 -9.23 -2.88
CA GLN A 32 8.85 -8.16 -2.84
C GLN A 32 8.70 -7.57 -1.44
N LEU A 33 8.70 -8.40 -0.39
CA LEU A 33 8.65 -7.95 0.99
C LEU A 33 9.89 -7.14 1.36
N LEU A 34 11.08 -7.63 1.00
CA LEU A 34 12.33 -6.91 1.20
C LEU A 34 12.30 -5.56 0.50
N GLN A 35 11.89 -5.51 -0.77
CA GLN A 35 11.76 -4.25 -1.52
C GLN A 35 10.79 -3.28 -0.83
N LYS A 36 9.62 -3.75 -0.37
CA LYS A 36 8.63 -2.93 0.36
C LYS A 36 9.14 -2.42 1.71
N SER A 37 10.03 -3.17 2.37
CA SER A 37 10.57 -2.81 3.68
C SER A 37 11.79 -1.88 3.62
N ILE A 38 12.62 -2.04 2.58
CA ILE A 38 13.88 -1.31 2.42
C ILE A 38 13.67 -0.03 1.61
N MET A 39 12.79 -0.03 0.61
CA MET A 39 12.47 1.20 -0.09
C MET A 39 11.58 2.09 0.80
N PRO A 40 12.00 3.33 1.07
CA PRO A 40 11.16 4.26 1.81
C PRO A 40 9.83 4.40 1.05
N LYS A 41 8.73 4.29 1.79
CA LYS A 41 7.39 4.52 1.26
C LYS A 41 7.20 6.01 0.97
N GLU A 42 7.86 6.53 -0.05
CA GLU A 42 7.65 7.89 -0.54
C GLU A 42 6.16 8.13 -0.81
N LYS A 43 5.45 7.09 -1.24
CA LYS A 43 4.01 7.14 -1.51
C LYS A 43 3.18 7.45 -0.26
N GLN A 44 3.52 6.90 0.91
CA GLN A 44 2.76 7.17 2.13
C GLN A 44 3.00 8.60 2.65
N LEU A 45 4.24 9.09 2.59
CA LEU A 45 4.55 10.47 2.97
C LEU A 45 3.90 11.48 2.01
N LYS A 46 3.90 11.21 0.69
CA LYS A 46 3.20 12.06 -0.29
C LYS A 46 1.70 12.13 -0.04
N ILE A 47 1.05 10.99 0.24
CA ILE A 47 -0.39 10.96 0.56
C ILE A 47 -0.68 11.74 1.84
N VAL A 48 0.12 11.54 2.90
CA VAL A 48 -0.06 12.27 4.17
C VAL A 48 0.08 13.77 3.96
N ASN A 49 1.08 14.21 3.18
CA ASN A 49 1.28 15.63 2.91
C ASN A 49 0.15 16.26 2.09
N VAL A 50 -0.40 15.54 1.10
CA VAL A 50 -1.54 16.01 0.29
C VAL A 50 -2.81 16.11 1.15
N LEU A 51 -3.05 15.14 2.03
CA LEU A 51 -4.18 15.19 2.95
C LEU A 51 -4.03 16.33 3.97
N GLN A 52 -2.81 16.60 4.43
CA GLN A 52 -2.55 17.70 5.35
C GLN A 52 -2.74 19.06 4.67
N SER A 53 -2.26 19.24 3.42
CA SER A 53 -2.48 20.49 2.68
C SER A 53 -3.96 20.76 2.41
N TRP A 54 -4.75 19.71 2.22
CA TRP A 54 -6.21 19.80 2.07
C TRP A 54 -6.92 20.19 3.37
N ILE A 55 -6.48 19.65 4.53
CA ILE A 55 -7.02 20.02 5.84
C ILE A 55 -6.68 21.47 6.20
N ASP A 56 -5.49 21.91 5.83
CA ASP A 56 -5.00 23.27 6.11
C ASP A 56 -5.53 24.31 5.09
N GLU A 57 -6.26 23.87 4.07
CA GLU A 57 -6.89 24.74 3.06
C GLU A 57 -8.01 25.56 3.71
N SER A 58 -7.98 26.88 3.51
CA SER A 58 -8.86 27.82 4.22
C SER A 58 -10.22 28.03 3.54
N ASP A 59 -10.38 27.53 2.32
CA ASP A 59 -11.59 27.65 1.52
C ASP A 59 -12.37 26.32 1.57
N GLU A 60 -13.50 26.33 2.28
CA GLU A 60 -14.37 25.16 2.44
C GLU A 60 -14.89 24.61 1.11
N GLN A 61 -15.02 25.46 0.08
CA GLN A 61 -15.53 25.05 -1.23
C GLN A 61 -14.45 24.32 -2.03
N GLU A 62 -13.23 24.85 -2.05
CA GLU A 62 -12.05 24.19 -2.65
C GLU A 62 -11.72 22.87 -1.93
N GLN A 63 -11.90 22.86 -0.61
CA GLN A 63 -11.78 21.65 0.20
C GLN A 63 -12.83 20.59 -0.20
N GLN A 64 -14.10 20.96 -0.40
CA GLN A 64 -15.11 19.99 -0.83
C GLN A 64 -14.80 19.40 -2.21
N GLU A 65 -14.44 20.23 -3.19
CA GLU A 65 -14.12 19.81 -4.56
C GLU A 65 -12.88 18.89 -4.59
N THR A 66 -11.83 19.25 -3.85
CA THR A 66 -10.61 18.42 -3.71
C THR A 66 -10.91 17.10 -3.00
N GLY A 67 -11.79 17.11 -1.99
CA GLY A 67 -12.23 15.92 -1.29
C GLY A 67 -12.96 14.93 -2.19
N GLU A 68 -13.91 15.40 -3.01
CA GLU A 68 -14.64 14.56 -3.97
C GLU A 68 -13.72 13.97 -5.04
N TYR A 69 -12.77 14.76 -5.56
CA TYR A 69 -11.77 14.27 -6.50
C TYR A 69 -10.92 13.14 -5.92
N LEU A 70 -10.47 13.28 -4.67
CA LEU A 70 -9.67 12.25 -3.99
C LEU A 70 -10.46 10.96 -3.74
N ILE A 71 -11.73 11.05 -3.34
CA ILE A 71 -12.60 9.88 -3.15
C ILE A 71 -12.76 9.11 -4.47
N ASN A 72 -13.06 9.83 -5.56
CA ASN A 72 -13.24 9.22 -6.88
C ASN A 72 -11.94 8.55 -7.38
N ALA A 73 -10.79 9.21 -7.26
CA ALA A 73 -9.51 8.66 -7.69
C ALA A 73 -9.11 7.39 -6.90
N LEU A 74 -9.46 7.31 -5.62
CA LEU A 74 -9.25 6.13 -4.77
C LEU A 74 -10.19 4.98 -5.15
N ASP A 75 -11.44 5.27 -5.50
CA ASP A 75 -12.41 4.28 -5.98
C ASP A 75 -12.05 3.74 -7.37
N GLU A 76 -11.47 4.56 -8.26
CA GLU A 76 -10.99 4.12 -9.59
C GLU A 76 -9.78 3.18 -9.52
N ASN A 77 -8.91 3.33 -8.52
CA ASN A 77 -7.73 2.47 -8.34
C ASN A 77 -8.01 1.20 -7.53
N ARG A 78 -9.29 0.86 -7.32
CA ARG A 78 -9.70 -0.23 -6.43
C ARG A 78 -9.60 -1.60 -7.12
N LEU A 79 -9.11 -2.59 -6.37
CA LEU A 79 -9.03 -4.01 -6.81
C LEU A 79 -10.30 -4.82 -6.49
N SER A 80 -11.28 -4.22 -5.81
CA SER A 80 -12.54 -4.86 -5.39
C SER A 80 -13.75 -3.96 -5.67
N ASN A 81 -14.96 -4.50 -5.75
CA ASN A 81 -16.18 -3.77 -6.13
C ASN A 81 -17.05 -3.24 -4.96
N SER A 82 -16.52 -3.12 -3.73
CA SER A 82 -17.27 -2.51 -2.59
C SER A 82 -16.83 -1.08 -2.25
N ASN A 83 -17.78 -0.14 -2.21
CA ASN A 83 -17.54 1.25 -1.81
C ASN A 83 -16.99 1.37 -0.38
N ILE A 84 -15.96 2.19 -0.24
CA ILE A 84 -15.23 2.45 1.01
C ILE A 84 -15.93 3.52 1.84
N PHE A 85 -16.59 4.47 1.17
CA PHE A 85 -17.35 5.55 1.80
C PHE A 85 -18.82 5.40 1.39
N LYS A 86 -19.71 5.39 2.39
CA LYS A 86 -21.17 5.34 2.26
C LYS A 86 -21.77 6.65 2.71
#